data_AF-A0A7S0AXA8-F1
#
_entry.id   AF-A0A7S0AXA8-F1
#
_cell.length_a   1.000
_cell.length_b   1.000
_cell.length_c   1.000
_cell.angle_alpha   90.00
_cell.angle_beta   90.00
_cell.angle_gamma   90.00
#
_symmetry.space_group_name_H-M   'P 1'
#
loop_
_entity.id
_entity.type
_entity.pdbx_description
1 polymer ?
#
loop_
_entity_poly.entity_id
_entity_poly.type
_entity_poly.pdbx_seq_one_letter_code
_entity_poly.pdbx_strand_id
1 'polypeptide(L)'
;MSFLQLAHKSLAAPAANPVARLYRSINKELPRVLTLYDLDMELPEARKAVKTHFDRYAHIKDERVVSMLVAKGYIDLEETLLQHKQRSHLQRTLSGYIDLEGARRKSVTLNSSIDDQFARA
;
A
#
# COMPACT_ATOMS: atom_id res chain seq x y z
N MET A 1 8.08 -13.20 -21.06
CA MET A 1 7.56 -12.08 -20.24
C MET A 1 8.55 -11.84 -19.12
N SER A 2 9.22 -10.69 -19.09
CA SER A 2 10.14 -10.35 -18.00
C SER A 2 9.34 -9.85 -16.80
N PHE A 3 9.54 -10.46 -15.64
CA PHE A 3 9.00 -10.00 -14.35
C PHE A 3 9.87 -8.83 -13.83
N LEU A 4 9.29 -7.89 -13.08
CA LEU A 4 9.97 -6.76 -12.40
C LEU A 4 10.53 -5.65 -13.30
N GLN A 5 9.91 -5.41 -14.46
CA GLN A 5 10.39 -4.38 -15.39
C GLN A 5 10.37 -2.97 -14.80
N LEU A 6 9.37 -2.65 -13.98
CA LEU A 6 9.26 -1.33 -13.34
C LEU A 6 10.33 -1.13 -12.28
N ALA A 7 10.60 -2.16 -11.49
CA ALA A 7 11.63 -2.11 -10.44
C ALA A 7 13.03 -1.97 -11.04
N HIS A 8 13.37 -2.78 -12.04
CA HIS A 8 14.67 -2.71 -12.73
C HIS A 8 14.89 -1.34 -13.37
N LYS A 9 13.86 -0.78 -14.03
CA LYS A 9 13.92 0.55 -14.64
C LYS A 9 14.10 1.66 -13.60
N SER A 10 13.54 1.50 -12.40
CA SER A 10 13.71 2.47 -11.32
C SER A 10 15.13 2.50 -10.76
N LEU A 11 15.77 1.32 -10.64
CA LEU A 11 17.14 1.19 -10.15
C LEU A 11 18.18 1.65 -11.19
N ALA A 12 17.91 1.43 -12.47
CA ALA A 12 18.82 1.78 -13.56
C ALA A 12 18.88 3.29 -13.86
N ALA A 13 17.82 4.04 -13.55
CA ALA A 13 17.74 5.47 -13.86
C ALA A 13 17.99 6.33 -12.62
N PRO A 14 19.13 7.03 -12.50
CA PRO A 14 19.35 7.96 -11.40
C PRO A 14 18.29 9.06 -11.45
N ALA A 15 17.43 9.10 -10.44
CA ALA A 15 16.39 10.11 -10.30
C ALA A 15 16.80 11.13 -9.25
N ALA A 16 16.62 12.43 -9.55
CA ALA A 16 16.82 13.48 -8.54
C ALA A 16 15.92 13.30 -7.31
N ASN A 17 14.74 12.68 -7.47
CA ASN A 17 13.88 12.25 -6.36
C ASN A 17 13.13 10.96 -6.72
N PRO A 18 13.65 9.78 -6.37
CA PRO A 18 13.05 8.49 -6.73
C PRO A 18 11.70 8.27 -6.04
N VAL A 19 11.54 8.75 -4.81
CA VAL A 19 10.30 8.64 -4.03
C VAL A 19 9.15 9.41 -4.70
N ALA A 20 9.39 10.66 -5.10
CA ALA A 20 8.39 11.48 -5.76
C ALA A 20 7.96 10.89 -7.12
N ARG A 21 8.87 10.25 -7.84
CA ARG A 21 8.54 9.54 -9.10
C ARG A 21 7.62 8.36 -8.84
N LEU A 22 7.95 7.51 -7.87
CA LEU A 22 7.10 6.38 -7.50
C LEU A 22 5.71 6.87 -7.07
N TYR A 23 5.64 7.89 -6.21
CA TYR A 23 4.37 8.46 -5.76
C TYR A 23 3.51 8.95 -6.94
N ARG A 24 4.09 9.65 -7.92
CA ARG A 24 3.37 10.09 -9.13
C ARG A 24 2.93 8.91 -10.01
N SER A 25 3.78 7.90 -10.17
CA SER A 25 3.45 6.68 -10.92
C SER A 25 2.25 5.95 -10.32
N ILE A 26 2.23 5.75 -8.99
CA ILE A 26 1.09 5.14 -8.30
C ILE A 26 -0.17 5.99 -8.48
N ASN A 27 -0.08 7.30 -8.26
CA ASN A 27 -1.20 8.22 -8.40
C ASN A 27 -1.80 8.29 -9.82
N LYS A 28 -1.00 7.99 -10.84
CA LYS A 28 -1.45 7.92 -12.24
C LYS A 28 -2.24 6.64 -12.51
N GLU A 29 -1.78 5.51 -11.98
CA GLU A 29 -2.42 4.21 -12.18
C GLU A 29 -3.60 3.96 -11.22
N LEU A 30 -3.69 4.72 -10.13
CA LEU A 30 -4.70 4.52 -9.08
C LEU A 30 -6.15 4.47 -9.59
N PRO A 31 -6.64 5.36 -10.47
CA PRO A 31 -8.00 5.25 -11.00
C PRO A 31 -8.24 3.93 -11.74
N ARG A 32 -7.27 3.48 -12.53
CA ARG A 32 -7.33 2.21 -13.24
C ARG A 32 -7.38 1.04 -12.26
N VAL A 33 -6.57 1.07 -11.20
CA VAL A 33 -6.56 0.03 -10.16
C VAL A 33 -7.91 -0.04 -9.44
N LEU A 34 -8.51 1.09 -9.08
CA LEU A 34 -9.85 1.10 -8.44
C LEU A 34 -10.90 0.43 -9.33
N THR A 35 -10.91 0.74 -10.64
CA THR A 35 -11.83 0.11 -11.59
C THR A 35 -11.53 -1.36 -11.84
N LEU A 36 -10.25 -1.76 -11.87
CA LEU A 36 -9.82 -3.12 -12.17
C LEU A 36 -10.18 -4.10 -11.06
N TYR A 37 -10.15 -3.63 -9.82
CA TYR A 37 -10.42 -4.41 -8.62
C TYR A 37 -11.80 -4.14 -8.03
N ASP A 38 -12.61 -3.32 -8.69
CA ASP A 38 -13.97 -2.96 -8.28
C ASP A 38 -14.02 -2.44 -6.83
N LEU A 39 -13.07 -1.58 -6.44
CA LEU A 39 -12.97 -1.08 -5.07
C LEU A 39 -13.97 0.05 -4.83
N ASP A 40 -14.83 -0.12 -3.81
CA ASP A 40 -15.83 0.88 -3.37
C ASP A 40 -15.17 2.03 -2.58
N MET A 41 -14.22 2.70 -3.19
CA MET A 41 -13.45 3.81 -2.58
C MET A 41 -13.35 4.97 -3.56
N GLU A 42 -13.62 6.17 -3.06
CA GLU A 42 -13.47 7.40 -3.84
C GLU A 42 -12.00 7.70 -4.14
N LEU A 43 -11.72 8.18 -5.36
CA LEU A 43 -10.35 8.46 -5.79
C LEU A 43 -9.58 9.40 -4.85
N PRO A 44 -10.16 10.51 -4.33
CA PRO A 44 -9.47 11.36 -3.36
C PRO A 44 -9.10 10.63 -2.07
N GLU A 45 -9.96 9.71 -1.58
CA GLU A 45 -9.69 8.90 -0.40
C GLU A 45 -8.53 7.94 -0.67
N ALA A 46 -8.54 7.26 -1.81
CA ALA A 46 -7.45 6.39 -2.24
C ALA A 46 -6.11 7.14 -2.32
N ARG A 47 -6.10 8.37 -2.87
CA ARG A 47 -4.89 9.22 -2.92
C ARG A 47 -4.39 9.59 -1.53
N LYS A 48 -5.31 9.90 -0.60
CA LYS A 48 -4.99 10.19 0.80
C LYS A 48 -4.40 8.97 1.49
N ALA A 49 -4.97 7.78 1.28
CA ALA A 49 -4.44 6.52 1.79
C ALA A 49 -3.01 6.24 1.31
N VAL A 50 -2.77 6.38 -0.01
CA VAL A 50 -1.41 6.28 -0.57
C VAL A 50 -0.48 7.29 0.10
N LYS A 51 -0.90 8.55 0.26
CA LYS A 51 -0.09 9.56 0.96
C LYS A 51 0.27 9.15 2.39
N THR A 52 -0.71 8.72 3.18
CA THR A 52 -0.48 8.23 4.55
C THR A 52 0.51 7.06 4.60
N HIS A 53 0.46 6.17 3.60
CA HIS A 53 1.40 5.05 3.50
C HIS A 53 2.84 5.52 3.25
N PHE A 54 3.05 6.55 2.42
CA PHE A 54 4.38 7.16 2.23
C PHE A 54 4.85 7.89 3.49
N ASP A 55 3.95 8.66 4.12
CA ASP A 55 4.26 9.46 5.31
C ASP A 55 4.69 8.57 6.50
N ARG A 56 4.19 7.31 6.59
CA ARG A 56 4.64 6.31 7.58
C ARG A 56 6.16 6.09 7.57
N TYR A 57 6.80 6.16 6.41
CA TYR A 57 8.22 5.91 6.24
C TYR A 57 9.07 7.19 6.20
N ALA A 58 8.47 8.36 6.41
CA ALA A 58 9.17 9.66 6.33
C ALA A 58 10.30 9.85 7.34
N HIS A 59 10.32 9.05 8.42
CA HIS A 59 11.37 9.07 9.44
C HIS A 59 12.68 8.40 9.00
N ILE A 60 12.66 7.62 7.92
CA ILE A 60 13.82 6.87 7.42
C ILE A 60 14.75 7.81 6.65
N LYS A 61 16.01 7.90 7.11
CA LYS A 61 17.05 8.75 6.50
C LYS A 61 18.12 7.98 5.72
N ASP A 62 18.28 6.67 5.97
CA ASP A 62 19.29 5.86 5.26
C ASP A 62 18.87 5.67 3.80
N GLU A 63 19.68 6.21 2.89
CA GLU A 63 19.45 6.20 1.45
C GLU A 63 19.32 4.78 0.88
N ARG A 64 20.03 3.80 1.44
CA ARG A 64 19.97 2.40 0.99
C ARG A 64 18.60 1.79 1.31
N VAL A 65 18.07 2.11 2.48
CA VAL A 65 16.73 1.67 2.89
C VAL A 65 15.67 2.37 2.04
N VAL A 66 15.83 3.67 1.76
CA VAL A 66 14.93 4.40 0.85
C VAL A 66 14.93 3.78 -0.54
N SER A 67 16.11 3.46 -1.10
CA SER A 67 16.24 2.82 -2.41
C SER A 67 15.53 1.46 -2.44
N MET A 68 15.75 0.63 -1.42
CA MET A 68 15.07 -0.66 -1.27
C MET A 68 13.53 -0.50 -1.17
N LEU A 69 13.05 0.47 -0.40
CA LEU A 69 11.62 0.74 -0.26
C LEU A 69 10.99 1.22 -1.57
N VAL A 70 11.70 2.05 -2.32
CA VAL A 70 11.26 2.49 -3.65
C VAL A 70 11.19 1.30 -4.62
N ALA A 71 12.22 0.45 -4.64
CA ALA A 71 12.22 -0.75 -5.46
C ALA A 71 11.04 -1.66 -5.09
N LYS A 72 10.82 -1.92 -3.80
CA LYS A 72 9.65 -2.68 -3.31
C LYS A 72 8.33 -2.05 -3.77
N GLY A 73 8.19 -0.73 -3.69
CA GLY A 73 6.97 -0.05 -4.12
C GLY A 73 6.70 -0.20 -5.63
N TYR A 74 7.75 -0.24 -6.46
CA TYR A 74 7.59 -0.53 -7.89
C TYR A 74 7.20 -1.99 -8.16
N ILE A 75 7.76 -2.94 -7.39
CA ILE A 75 7.35 -4.36 -7.44
C ILE A 75 5.86 -4.49 -7.09
N ASP A 76 5.44 -3.88 -5.97
CA ASP A 76 4.04 -3.90 -5.53
C ASP A 76 3.08 -3.29 -6.56
N LEU A 77 3.49 -2.19 -7.22
CA LEU A 77 2.73 -1.58 -8.29
C LEU A 77 2.61 -2.52 -9.51
N GLU A 78 3.70 -3.16 -9.92
CA GLU A 78 3.71 -4.09 -11.04
C GLU A 78 2.82 -5.32 -10.77
N GLU A 79 2.91 -5.93 -9.59
CA GLU A 79 2.03 -7.03 -9.17
C GLU A 79 0.55 -6.64 -9.19
N THR A 80 0.24 -5.39 -8.83
CA THR A 80 -1.13 -4.86 -8.87
C THR A 80 -1.60 -4.66 -10.31
N LEU A 81 -0.74 -4.13 -11.19
CA LEU A 81 -1.08 -3.92 -12.61
C LEU A 81 -1.20 -5.23 -13.39
N LEU A 82 -0.42 -6.25 -13.03
CA LEU A 82 -0.46 -7.60 -13.60
C LEU A 82 -1.54 -8.49 -12.99
N GLN A 83 -2.36 -7.97 -12.08
CA GLN A 83 -3.42 -8.72 -11.39
C GLN A 83 -2.92 -9.94 -10.60
N HIS A 84 -1.68 -9.93 -10.13
CA HIS A 84 -1.17 -10.98 -9.24
C HIS A 84 -1.75 -10.86 -7.83
N LYS A 85 -2.17 -9.65 -7.44
CA LYS A 85 -2.89 -9.39 -6.18
C LYS A 85 -4.39 -9.57 -6.37
N GLN A 86 -5.08 -9.92 -5.29
CA GLN A 86 -6.56 -9.95 -5.21
C GLN A 86 -7.12 -8.68 -4.54
N ARG A 87 -8.41 -8.41 -4.73
CA ARG A 87 -9.16 -7.28 -4.13
C ARG A 87 -8.90 -7.10 -2.63
N SER A 88 -8.93 -8.21 -1.86
CA SER A 88 -8.70 -8.22 -0.41
C SER A 88 -7.34 -7.62 0.01
N HIS A 89 -6.29 -7.86 -0.79
CA HIS A 89 -4.95 -7.32 -0.53
C HIS A 89 -4.91 -5.80 -0.68
N LEU A 90 -5.57 -5.26 -1.70
CA LEU A 90 -5.64 -3.82 -1.93
C LEU A 90 -6.51 -3.13 -0.88
N GLN A 91 -7.65 -3.73 -0.55
CA GLN A 91 -8.55 -3.22 0.49
C GLN A 91 -7.80 -3.10 1.84
N ARG A 92 -7.00 -4.11 2.19
CA ARG A 92 -6.11 -4.07 3.37
C ARG A 92 -5.04 -2.96 3.28
N THR A 93 -4.51 -2.73 2.09
CA THR A 93 -3.41 -1.77 1.88
C THR A 93 -3.90 -0.32 1.92
N LEU A 94 -5.03 -0.03 1.27
CA LEU A 94 -5.57 1.32 1.12
C LEU A 94 -6.37 1.76 2.35
N SER A 95 -7.25 0.91 2.86
CA SER A 95 -8.12 1.28 3.99
C SER A 95 -7.58 0.83 5.35
N GLY A 96 -6.42 0.18 5.38
CA GLY A 96 -5.90 -0.49 6.58
C GLY A 96 -6.63 -1.81 6.86
N TYR A 97 -6.55 -2.31 8.09
CA TYR A 97 -7.46 -3.37 8.53
C TYR A 97 -8.87 -2.76 8.58
N ILE A 98 -9.60 -2.82 7.46
CA ILE A 98 -11.03 -2.55 7.51
C ILE A 98 -11.61 -3.58 8.45
N ASP A 99 -12.23 -3.04 9.48
CA ASP A 99 -13.10 -3.78 10.34
C ASP A 99 -14.26 -4.28 9.51
N LEU A 100 -14.17 -5.53 9.07
CA LEU A 100 -15.34 -6.28 8.65
C LEU A 100 -16.21 -6.38 9.91
N GLU A 101 -17.06 -5.38 10.11
CA GLU A 101 -17.96 -5.21 11.27
C GLU A 101 -18.75 -6.50 11.59
N GLY A 102 -18.93 -7.40 10.61
CA GLY A 102 -19.56 -8.71 10.81
C GLY A 102 -18.72 -9.80 11.50
N ALA A 103 -17.39 -9.72 11.49
CA ALA A 103 -16.50 -10.72 12.12
C ALA A 103 -16.03 -10.32 13.53
N ARG A 104 -16.36 -9.09 13.97
CA ARG A 104 -15.99 -8.54 15.27
C ARG A 104 -16.89 -9.02 16.40
N ARG A 105 -16.76 -10.29 16.79
CA ARG A 105 -16.99 -10.64 18.20
C ARG A 105 -15.68 -10.67 19.01
N LYS A 106 -14.51 -10.68 18.37
CA LYS A 106 -13.22 -10.98 19.04
C LYS A 106 -11.97 -10.35 18.38
N SER A 107 -11.97 -9.14 17.80
CA SER A 107 -10.71 -8.51 17.32
C SER A 107 -10.18 -7.51 18.35
N VAL A 108 -8.92 -7.70 18.79
CA VAL A 108 -8.22 -6.73 19.66
C VAL A 108 -7.96 -5.49 18.81
N THR A 109 -8.36 -4.33 19.31
CA THR A 109 -8.09 -3.04 18.66
C THR A 109 -7.03 -2.31 19.46
N LEU A 110 -6.46 -1.23 18.90
CA LEU A 110 -5.48 -0.41 19.64
C LEU A 110 -6.05 0.14 20.97
N ASN A 111 -7.38 0.24 21.08
CA ASN A 111 -8.10 0.78 22.24
C ASN A 111 -8.82 -0.29 23.08
N SER A 112 -8.63 -1.59 22.81
CA SER A 112 -9.32 -2.63 23.59
C SER A 112 -8.75 -2.73 25.00
N SER A 113 -9.63 -2.79 26.01
CA SER A 113 -9.24 -2.94 27.41
C SER A 113 -8.49 -4.25 27.63
N ILE A 114 -7.64 -4.29 28.66
CA ILE A 114 -6.99 -5.51 29.12
C ILE A 114 -8.06 -6.58 29.42
N ASP A 115 -9.21 -6.19 29.97
CA ASP A 115 -10.32 -7.10 30.26
C ASP A 115 -10.94 -7.70 28.98
N ASP A 116 -11.06 -6.91 27.91
CA ASP A 116 -11.57 -7.37 26.60
C ASP A 116 -10.60 -8.36 25.91
N GLN A 117 -9.32 -8.30 26.28
CA GLN A 117 -8.28 -9.21 25.81
C GLN A 117 -8.34 -10.54 26.58
N PHE A 118 -8.58 -10.50 27.89
CA PHE A 118 -8.65 -11.67 28.77
C PHE A 118 -9.99 -12.39 28.78
N ALA A 119 -11.10 -11.74 28.42
CA ALA A 119 -12.44 -12.35 28.27
C ALA A 119 -12.52 -13.39 27.12
N ARG A 120 -11.38 -13.78 26.54
CA ARG A 120 -11.24 -14.74 25.45
C ARG A 120 -10.77 -16.13 25.88
N ALA A 121 -10.45 -16.31 27.18
CA ALA A 121 -10.05 -17.59 27.76
C ALA A 121 -11.25 -18.51 28.00
#